data_AF-A0A946WZD3-F1
#
_entry.id   AF-A0A946WZD3-F1
#
_cell.length_a   1.000
_cell.length_b   1.000
_cell.length_c   1.000
_cell.angle_alpha   90.00
_cell.angle_beta   90.00
_cell.angle_gamma   90.00
#
_symmetry.space_group_name_H-M   'P 1'
#
loop_
_entity.id
_entity.type
_entity.pdbx_description
1 polymer ?
#
loop_
_entity_poly.entity_id
_entity_poly.type
_entity_poly.pdbx_seq_one_letter_code
_entity_poly.pdbx_strand_id
1 'polypeptide(L)'
;NMDDSWTLQWRGCVNAPETAYFNDVALRNDGSFFSTHMYEKDISYLSLAYVSYSKTDTGFVYQWDANDGFTRVSNSEGSFPNGISISDDETNLFINYVFNHRTSKLNLLNLTIEAEHFSKGTPDNSSIDGEFIWVAVQDNTGTDLLIHCDQTVVQCSLPFTIYKLRQEDLSEVEAFSFKQTQIGSVTVGVPHKEKVWLGTFMGNRIASFNLNQE
;
A
#
# COMPACT_ATOMS: atom_id res chain seq x y z
N ASN A 1 7.49 -25.89 27.19
CA ASN A 1 8.08 -26.60 26.04
C ASN A 1 7.01 -26.81 24.99
N MET A 2 6.82 -25.82 24.14
CA MET A 2 6.11 -25.97 22.86
C MET A 2 7.15 -25.66 21.80
N ASP A 3 7.54 -26.67 21.03
CA ASP A 3 8.23 -26.50 19.76
C ASP A 3 7.24 -25.84 18.80
N ASP A 4 7.07 -24.52 18.91
CA ASP A 4 6.35 -23.70 17.92
C ASP A 4 7.25 -23.50 16.70
N SER A 5 7.62 -24.61 16.05
CA SER A 5 8.38 -24.54 14.80
C SER A 5 7.43 -24.11 13.68
N TRP A 6 7.39 -22.80 13.43
CA TRP A 6 6.79 -22.26 12.22
C TRP A 6 7.54 -22.83 11.01
N THR A 7 6.84 -23.58 10.17
CA THR A 7 7.41 -24.12 8.92
C THR A 7 6.85 -23.35 7.73
N LEU A 8 7.72 -22.88 6.85
CA LEU A 8 7.32 -22.34 5.55
C LEU A 8 7.12 -23.50 4.56
N GLN A 9 5.91 -23.66 4.05
CA GLN A 9 5.60 -24.64 3.01
C GLN A 9 5.43 -23.96 1.66
N TRP A 10 6.32 -24.27 0.71
CA TRP A 10 6.17 -23.83 -0.67
C TRP A 10 5.02 -24.59 -1.35
N ARG A 11 4.03 -23.85 -1.89
CA ARG A 11 2.85 -24.43 -2.57
C ARG A 11 2.95 -24.42 -4.09
N GLY A 12 3.78 -23.56 -4.66
CA GLY A 12 3.94 -23.43 -6.11
C GLY A 12 4.02 -21.97 -6.56
N CYS A 13 3.90 -21.77 -7.87
CA CYS A 13 3.83 -20.45 -8.50
C CYS A 13 2.47 -20.23 -9.13
N VAL A 14 2.05 -18.97 -9.20
CA VAL A 14 0.96 -18.52 -10.06
C VAL A 14 1.54 -17.77 -11.26
N ASN A 15 1.10 -18.11 -12.47
CA ASN A 15 1.55 -17.43 -13.68
C ASN A 15 0.81 -16.10 -13.80
N ALA A 16 1.55 -14.99 -13.69
CA ALA A 16 1.03 -13.65 -13.88
C ALA A 16 0.55 -13.41 -15.33
N PRO A 17 -0.46 -12.57 -15.56
CA PRO A 17 -0.78 -12.06 -16.89
C PRO A 17 0.43 -11.31 -17.47
N GLU A 18 0.65 -11.39 -18.78
CA GLU A 18 1.84 -10.82 -19.44
C GLU A 18 1.99 -9.31 -19.22
N THR A 19 0.86 -8.59 -19.19
CA THR A 19 0.82 -7.13 -18.99
C THR A 19 0.83 -6.74 -17.51
N ALA A 20 0.72 -7.69 -16.59
CA ALA A 20 0.63 -7.39 -15.18
C ALA A 20 1.95 -6.87 -14.62
N TYR A 21 1.86 -5.70 -14.01
CA TYR A 21 2.92 -5.11 -13.18
C TYR A 21 2.41 -4.94 -11.76
N PHE A 22 2.64 -5.98 -10.94
CA PHE A 22 2.15 -6.05 -9.57
C PHE A 22 2.97 -5.19 -8.60
N ASN A 23 2.31 -4.61 -7.59
CA ASN A 23 2.98 -3.89 -6.50
C ASN A 23 2.84 -4.61 -5.16
N ASP A 24 1.59 -4.83 -4.71
CA ASP A 24 1.28 -5.38 -3.39
C ASP A 24 0.23 -6.50 -3.47
N VAL A 25 0.03 -7.25 -2.38
CA VAL A 25 -0.86 -8.43 -2.31
C VAL A 25 -1.63 -8.50 -1.00
N ALA A 26 -2.94 -8.76 -1.10
CA ALA A 26 -3.82 -9.06 0.04
C ALA A 26 -4.34 -10.50 -0.09
N LEU A 27 -4.09 -11.33 0.93
CA LEU A 27 -4.44 -12.75 0.94
C LEU A 27 -5.79 -12.99 1.59
N ARG A 28 -6.56 -13.94 1.04
CA ARG A 28 -7.71 -14.56 1.69
C ARG A 28 -7.32 -15.85 2.40
N ASN A 29 -8.13 -16.25 3.37
CA ASN A 29 -7.96 -17.46 4.16
C ASN A 29 -8.09 -18.75 3.32
N ASP A 30 -8.82 -18.71 2.20
CA ASP A 30 -8.95 -19.83 1.27
C ASP A 30 -7.74 -19.99 0.32
N GLY A 31 -6.77 -19.08 0.39
CA GLY A 31 -5.57 -19.06 -0.45
C GLY A 31 -5.74 -18.32 -1.76
N SER A 32 -6.92 -17.76 -2.05
CA SER A 32 -7.10 -16.77 -3.10
C SER A 32 -6.46 -15.44 -2.67
N PHE A 33 -6.23 -14.52 -3.62
CA PHE A 33 -5.63 -13.24 -3.30
C PHE A 33 -6.03 -12.12 -4.25
N PHE A 34 -5.77 -10.90 -3.80
CA PHE A 34 -5.86 -9.70 -4.60
C PHE A 34 -4.47 -9.10 -4.78
N SER A 35 -4.20 -8.50 -5.94
CA SER A 35 -2.95 -7.78 -6.17
C SER A 35 -3.19 -6.54 -7.00
N THR A 36 -2.54 -5.45 -6.60
CA THR A 36 -2.59 -4.19 -7.33
C THR A 36 -1.74 -4.29 -8.59
N HIS A 37 -2.31 -3.85 -9.70
CA HIS A 37 -1.59 -3.60 -10.93
C HIS A 37 -1.42 -2.10 -11.10
N MET A 38 -0.19 -1.60 -11.11
CA MET A 38 0.08 -0.16 -11.13
C MET A 38 -0.28 0.47 -12.49
N TYR A 39 0.27 -0.11 -13.55
CA TYR A 39 0.23 0.35 -14.94
C TYR A 39 0.92 -0.68 -15.84
N GLU A 40 0.73 -0.59 -17.16
CA GLU A 40 1.41 -1.44 -18.13
C GLU A 40 2.93 -1.35 -18.00
N LYS A 41 3.61 -2.51 -17.93
CA LYS A 41 5.04 -2.62 -17.57
C LYS A 41 5.99 -1.82 -18.49
N ASP A 42 5.59 -1.57 -19.72
CA ASP A 42 6.34 -0.87 -20.76
C ASP A 42 6.04 0.63 -20.86
N ILE A 43 5.23 1.17 -19.93
CA ILE A 43 4.97 2.62 -19.88
C ILE A 43 6.27 3.42 -19.74
N SER A 44 6.39 4.50 -20.51
CA SER A 44 7.58 5.37 -20.45
C SER A 44 7.56 6.25 -19.20
N TYR A 45 8.74 6.68 -18.72
CA TYR A 45 8.83 7.67 -17.64
C TYR A 45 8.17 9.01 -17.98
N LEU A 46 8.18 9.42 -19.26
CA LEU A 46 7.47 10.63 -19.69
C LEU A 46 5.96 10.46 -19.57
N SER A 47 5.44 9.28 -19.94
CA SER A 47 4.03 8.94 -19.75
C SER A 47 3.67 8.90 -18.27
N LEU A 48 4.50 8.30 -17.41
CA LEU A 48 4.28 8.32 -15.96
C LEU A 48 4.31 9.74 -15.38
N ALA A 49 5.22 10.60 -15.85
CA ALA A 49 5.24 12.01 -15.45
C ALA A 49 3.95 12.72 -15.87
N TYR A 50 3.46 12.47 -17.09
CA TYR A 50 2.17 12.99 -17.55
C TYR A 50 1.01 12.49 -16.68
N VAL A 51 0.95 11.20 -16.40
CA VAL A 51 -0.05 10.58 -15.50
C VAL A 51 0.01 11.21 -14.11
N SER A 52 1.20 11.46 -13.57
CA SER A 52 1.37 12.10 -12.26
C SER A 52 0.75 13.50 -12.21
N TYR A 53 0.59 14.16 -13.36
CA TYR A 53 -0.08 15.46 -13.51
C TYR A 53 -1.58 15.32 -13.84
N SER A 54 -1.94 14.49 -14.83
CA SER A 54 -3.31 14.33 -15.32
C SER A 54 -4.20 13.50 -14.39
N LYS A 55 -3.57 12.69 -13.52
CA LYS A 55 -4.21 11.76 -12.57
C LYS A 55 -5.10 10.72 -13.25
N THR A 56 -4.84 10.42 -14.52
CA THR A 56 -5.58 9.41 -15.28
C THR A 56 -5.38 8.03 -14.70
N ASP A 57 -6.41 7.20 -14.75
CA ASP A 57 -6.33 5.82 -14.32
C ASP A 57 -5.33 5.06 -15.18
N THR A 58 -4.46 4.30 -14.52
CA THR A 58 -3.42 3.49 -15.18
C THR A 58 -3.49 2.03 -14.82
N GLY A 59 -4.11 1.73 -13.68
CA GLY A 59 -4.10 0.41 -13.09
C GLY A 59 -5.43 0.07 -12.44
N PHE A 60 -5.47 -1.12 -11.86
CA PHE A 60 -6.63 -1.68 -11.19
C PHE A 60 -6.17 -2.81 -10.24
N VAL A 61 -7.12 -3.46 -9.57
CA VAL A 61 -6.84 -4.66 -8.76
C VAL A 61 -7.20 -5.92 -9.52
N TYR A 62 -6.28 -6.87 -9.52
CA TYR A 62 -6.56 -8.24 -9.90
C TYR A 62 -7.05 -9.04 -8.70
N GLN A 63 -7.99 -9.95 -8.93
CA GLN A 63 -8.28 -11.11 -8.09
C GLN A 63 -7.62 -12.33 -8.73
N TRP A 64 -7.11 -13.25 -7.92
CA TRP A 64 -6.73 -14.58 -8.33
C TRP A 64 -7.40 -15.64 -7.47
N ASP A 65 -7.92 -16.68 -8.12
CA ASP A 65 -8.30 -17.93 -7.50
C ASP A 65 -7.93 -19.13 -8.38
N ALA A 66 -7.98 -20.34 -7.80
CA ALA A 66 -7.55 -21.55 -8.47
C ALA A 66 -8.45 -21.99 -9.64
N ASN A 67 -9.70 -21.51 -9.71
CA ASN A 67 -10.66 -21.89 -10.74
C ASN A 67 -10.60 -20.95 -11.93
N ASP A 68 -10.66 -19.64 -11.66
CA ASP A 68 -10.78 -18.61 -12.69
C ASP A 68 -9.43 -17.97 -13.07
N GLY A 69 -8.39 -18.20 -12.26
CA GLY A 69 -7.12 -17.53 -12.43
C GLY A 69 -7.25 -16.03 -12.17
N PHE A 70 -6.53 -15.22 -12.93
CA PHE A 70 -6.54 -13.76 -12.75
C PHE A 70 -7.74 -13.11 -13.44
N THR A 71 -8.55 -12.39 -12.66
CA THR A 71 -9.65 -11.54 -13.15
C THR A 71 -9.52 -10.13 -12.60
N ARG A 72 -10.11 -9.14 -13.27
CA ARG A 72 -10.11 -7.75 -12.81
C ARG A 72 -11.26 -7.51 -11.85
N VAL A 73 -10.96 -6.91 -10.70
CA VAL A 73 -11.97 -6.42 -9.76
C VAL A 73 -12.57 -5.13 -10.35
N SER A 74 -13.88 -5.10 -10.53
CA SER A 74 -14.55 -3.90 -11.07
C SER A 74 -14.53 -2.74 -10.07
N ASN A 75 -14.49 -1.50 -10.56
CA ASN A 75 -14.45 -0.26 -9.77
C ASN A 75 -13.20 -0.12 -8.89
N SER A 76 -12.12 -0.85 -9.20
CA SER A 76 -10.83 -0.77 -8.52
C SER A 76 -9.80 0.09 -9.27
N GLU A 77 -10.24 0.79 -10.31
CA GLU A 77 -9.39 1.61 -11.15
C GLU A 77 -8.87 2.85 -10.42
N GLY A 78 -7.64 3.23 -10.78
CA GLY A 78 -7.06 4.49 -10.35
C GLY A 78 -5.68 4.75 -10.93
N SER A 79 -5.12 5.91 -10.60
CA SER A 79 -3.80 6.31 -11.05
C SER A 79 -2.75 5.73 -10.12
N PHE A 80 -1.99 4.76 -10.64
CA PHE A 80 -0.93 4.03 -9.94
C PHE A 80 -1.42 3.40 -8.62
N PRO A 81 -2.29 2.36 -8.66
CA PRO A 81 -2.59 1.53 -7.50
C PRO A 81 -1.31 0.92 -6.93
N ASN A 82 -1.16 0.96 -5.61
CA ASN A 82 0.08 0.59 -4.92
C ASN A 82 -0.26 -0.37 -3.78
N GLY A 83 -0.35 0.09 -2.53
CA GLY A 83 -0.74 -0.78 -1.41
C GLY A 83 -2.15 -1.35 -1.52
N ILE A 84 -2.33 -2.58 -1.03
CA ILE A 84 -3.63 -3.21 -0.86
C ILE A 84 -3.72 -3.97 0.47
N SER A 85 -4.87 -3.83 1.13
CA SER A 85 -5.20 -4.59 2.34
C SER A 85 -6.63 -5.10 2.26
N ILE A 86 -6.94 -6.14 3.03
CA ILE A 86 -8.27 -6.71 3.16
C ILE A 86 -8.70 -6.70 4.62
N SER A 87 -9.98 -6.40 4.90
CA SER A 87 -10.53 -6.49 6.25
C SER A 87 -10.48 -7.92 6.81
N ASP A 88 -10.42 -8.07 8.14
CA ASP A 88 -10.33 -9.37 8.80
C ASP A 88 -11.53 -10.30 8.49
N ASP A 89 -12.69 -9.72 8.18
CA ASP A 89 -13.91 -10.43 7.75
C ASP A 89 -13.98 -10.69 6.24
N GLU A 90 -12.94 -10.30 5.48
CA GLU A 90 -12.79 -10.44 4.04
C GLU A 90 -13.90 -9.80 3.19
N THR A 91 -14.59 -8.79 3.74
CA THR A 91 -15.70 -8.09 3.07
C THR A 91 -15.27 -6.83 2.35
N ASN A 92 -14.13 -6.23 2.70
CA ASN A 92 -13.67 -4.95 2.17
C ASN A 92 -12.21 -5.00 1.72
N LEU A 93 -11.92 -4.40 0.57
CA LEU A 93 -10.57 -4.07 0.13
C LEU A 93 -10.27 -2.60 0.39
N PHE A 94 -9.04 -2.34 0.81
CA PHE A 94 -8.49 -1.00 0.94
C PHE A 94 -7.36 -0.83 -0.07
N ILE A 95 -7.47 0.16 -0.94
CA ILE A 95 -6.57 0.32 -2.09
C ILE A 95 -5.98 1.73 -2.06
N ASN A 96 -4.65 1.81 -2.12
CA ASN A 96 -3.91 3.07 -2.15
C ASN A 96 -3.54 3.42 -3.60
N TYR A 97 -3.77 4.67 -4.00
CA TYR A 97 -3.47 5.19 -5.33
C TYR A 97 -2.50 6.37 -5.19
N VAL A 98 -1.28 6.18 -5.68
CA VAL A 98 -0.15 7.10 -5.47
C VAL A 98 -0.48 8.47 -6.03
N PHE A 99 -0.87 8.54 -7.31
CA PHE A 99 -1.00 9.83 -7.98
C PHE A 99 -2.31 10.55 -7.66
N ASN A 100 -3.39 9.83 -7.32
CA ASN A 100 -4.63 10.46 -6.85
C ASN A 100 -4.58 10.85 -5.37
N HIS A 101 -3.48 10.55 -4.65
CA HIS A 101 -3.36 10.77 -3.22
C HIS A 101 -4.51 10.10 -2.42
N ARG A 102 -5.01 8.98 -2.92
CA ARG A 102 -6.30 8.42 -2.52
C ARG A 102 -6.13 7.06 -1.87
N THR A 103 -6.81 6.83 -0.76
CA THR A 103 -7.10 5.49 -0.22
C THR A 103 -8.59 5.23 -0.39
N SER A 104 -9.01 4.11 -1.00
CA SER A 104 -10.42 3.76 -1.16
C SER A 104 -10.79 2.50 -0.39
N LYS A 105 -12.01 2.45 0.14
CA LYS A 105 -12.66 1.25 0.66
C LYS A 105 -13.64 0.71 -0.38
N LEU A 106 -13.38 -0.48 -0.90
CA LEU A 106 -14.22 -1.19 -1.87
C LEU A 106 -14.90 -2.38 -1.18
N ASN A 107 -16.22 -2.45 -1.28
CA ASN A 107 -17.00 -3.58 -0.79
C ASN A 107 -16.94 -4.75 -1.79
N LEU A 108 -16.49 -5.92 -1.34
CA LEU A 108 -16.28 -7.09 -2.21
C LEU A 108 -17.58 -7.79 -2.63
N LEU A 109 -18.71 -7.56 -1.95
CA LEU A 109 -19.99 -8.18 -2.28
C LEU A 109 -20.66 -7.49 -3.49
N ASN A 110 -20.63 -6.16 -3.53
CA ASN A 110 -21.32 -5.36 -4.56
C ASN A 110 -20.37 -4.55 -5.45
N LEU A 111 -19.06 -4.61 -5.17
CA LEU A 111 -17.99 -3.91 -5.90
C LEU A 111 -18.17 -2.38 -5.93
N THR A 112 -18.76 -1.79 -4.89
CA THR A 112 -18.90 -0.32 -4.78
C THR A 112 -17.82 0.28 -3.88
N ILE A 113 -17.36 1.48 -4.23
CA ILE A 113 -16.54 2.30 -3.32
C ILE A 113 -17.46 2.89 -2.25
N GLU A 114 -17.23 2.51 -0.99
CA GLU A 114 -18.04 2.95 0.15
C GLU A 114 -17.45 4.17 0.86
N ALA A 115 -16.13 4.35 0.80
CA ALA A 115 -15.43 5.47 1.40
C ALA A 115 -14.12 5.77 0.67
N GLU A 116 -13.67 7.03 0.76
CA GLU A 116 -12.40 7.48 0.24
C GLU A 116 -11.74 8.44 1.24
N HIS A 117 -10.42 8.35 1.37
CA HIS A 117 -9.58 9.30 2.10
C HIS A 117 -8.54 9.88 1.15
N PHE A 118 -8.31 11.19 1.23
CA PHE A 118 -7.33 11.90 0.42
C PHE A 118 -6.22 12.48 1.30
N SER A 119 -5.01 11.95 1.16
CA SER A 119 -3.85 12.39 1.91
C SER A 119 -3.15 13.58 1.24
N LYS A 120 -2.32 14.31 2.00
CA LYS A 120 -1.49 15.37 1.43
C LYS A 120 -0.38 14.80 0.53
N GLY A 121 0.33 13.80 1.03
CA GLY A 121 1.36 13.05 0.30
C GLY A 121 0.77 11.87 -0.48
N THR A 122 1.62 11.04 -1.07
CA THR A 122 1.18 9.87 -1.84
C THR A 122 1.08 8.64 -0.94
N PRO A 123 -0.09 7.97 -0.85
CA PRO A 123 -0.23 6.75 -0.07
C PRO A 123 0.51 5.60 -0.75
N ASP A 124 1.28 4.85 0.03
CA ASP A 124 2.10 3.71 -0.39
C ASP A 124 1.42 2.41 0.06
N ASN A 125 1.95 1.69 1.05
CA ASN A 125 1.29 0.49 1.61
C ASN A 125 0.44 0.81 2.86
N SER A 126 -0.45 -0.12 3.19
CA SER A 126 -1.28 -0.07 4.37
C SER A 126 -1.24 -1.38 5.16
N SER A 127 -1.64 -1.32 6.43
CA SER A 127 -1.83 -2.49 7.28
C SER A 127 -3.11 -2.38 8.11
N ILE A 128 -3.71 -3.53 8.41
CA ILE A 128 -4.95 -3.64 9.18
C ILE A 128 -4.64 -4.01 10.63
N ASP A 129 -5.34 -3.36 11.56
CA ASP A 129 -5.25 -3.63 13.01
C ASP A 129 -6.59 -3.36 13.68
N GLY A 130 -7.38 -4.42 13.86
CA GLY A 130 -8.72 -4.35 14.45
C GLY A 130 -9.67 -3.50 13.61
N GLU A 131 -10.16 -2.39 14.16
CA GLU A 131 -11.09 -1.46 13.48
C GLU A 131 -10.37 -0.38 12.66
N PHE A 132 -9.03 -0.41 12.61
CA PHE A 132 -8.22 0.63 11.98
C PHE A 132 -7.44 0.11 10.78
N ILE A 133 -7.15 1.04 9.88
CA ILE A 133 -6.16 0.89 8.82
C ILE A 133 -5.06 1.92 9.04
N TRP A 134 -3.81 1.48 8.90
CA TRP A 134 -2.62 2.30 9.02
C TRP A 134 -2.02 2.51 7.63
N VAL A 135 -2.04 3.74 7.13
CA VAL A 135 -1.60 4.08 5.78
C VAL A 135 -0.29 4.84 5.85
N ALA A 136 0.76 4.33 5.21
CA ALA A 136 2.00 5.06 5.04
C ALA A 136 1.89 6.00 3.85
N VAL A 137 2.26 7.26 4.06
CA VAL A 137 2.16 8.33 3.08
C VAL A 137 3.53 8.98 2.93
N GLN A 138 4.02 9.06 1.69
CA GLN A 138 5.23 9.81 1.37
C GLN A 138 4.88 11.29 1.15
N ASP A 139 5.43 12.18 1.97
CA ASP A 139 5.14 13.63 1.93
C ASP A 139 6.15 14.38 1.04
N ASN A 140 6.62 13.72 -0.01
CA ASN A 140 7.60 14.22 -0.96
C ASN A 140 7.07 14.14 -2.39
N THR A 141 7.67 14.90 -3.30
CA THR A 141 7.37 14.82 -4.73
C THR A 141 8.20 13.74 -5.41
N GLY A 142 7.81 13.36 -6.63
CA GLY A 142 8.66 12.51 -7.48
C GLY A 142 10.00 13.16 -7.79
N THR A 143 10.04 14.49 -7.92
CA THR A 143 11.28 15.26 -8.12
C THR A 143 12.21 15.18 -6.91
N ASP A 144 11.66 15.23 -5.69
CA ASP A 144 12.46 15.09 -4.47
C ASP A 144 13.14 13.71 -4.41
N LEU A 145 12.41 12.64 -4.77
CA LEU A 145 12.97 11.29 -4.86
C LEU A 145 14.11 11.22 -5.89
N LEU A 146 13.89 11.78 -7.07
CA LEU A 146 14.89 11.79 -8.15
C LEU A 146 16.17 12.55 -7.79
N ILE A 147 16.06 13.65 -7.04
CA ILE A 147 17.21 14.50 -6.68
C ILE A 147 17.93 13.97 -5.43
N HIS A 148 17.19 13.46 -4.45
CA HIS A 148 17.73 13.19 -3.12
C HIS A 148 17.91 11.71 -2.78
N CYS A 149 17.34 10.81 -3.59
CA CYS A 149 17.27 9.38 -3.27
C CYS A 149 17.66 8.51 -4.47
N ASP A 150 18.82 8.80 -5.06
CA ASP A 150 19.43 7.96 -6.08
C ASP A 150 20.08 6.69 -5.47
N GLN A 151 20.54 5.78 -6.33
CA GLN A 151 21.10 4.48 -5.93
C GLN A 151 22.38 4.55 -5.07
N THR A 152 23.05 5.70 -5.00
CA THR A 152 24.23 5.93 -4.14
C THR A 152 23.83 6.27 -2.70
N VAL A 153 22.58 6.66 -2.49
CA VAL A 153 22.05 7.04 -1.18
C VAL A 153 21.63 5.78 -0.42
N VAL A 154 22.25 5.56 0.73
CA VAL A 154 21.92 4.41 1.60
C VAL A 154 20.64 4.65 2.39
N GLN A 155 20.32 5.90 2.73
CA GLN A 155 19.13 6.28 3.50
C GLN A 155 18.48 7.51 2.89
N CYS A 156 17.29 7.33 2.35
CA CYS A 156 16.45 8.43 1.88
C CYS A 156 15.65 8.98 3.07
N SER A 157 16.02 10.15 3.60
CA SER A 157 15.38 10.74 4.80
C SER A 157 14.26 11.73 4.46
N LEU A 158 13.58 11.54 3.32
CA LEU A 158 12.46 12.40 2.90
C LEU A 158 11.27 12.25 3.87
N PRO A 159 10.46 13.31 4.04
CA PRO A 159 9.36 13.33 5.01
C PRO A 159 8.26 12.32 4.66
N PHE A 160 7.56 11.87 5.69
CA PHE A 160 6.45 10.92 5.57
C PHE A 160 5.45 11.12 6.70
N THR A 161 4.23 10.61 6.50
CA THR A 161 3.17 10.56 7.49
C THR A 161 2.62 9.15 7.58
N ILE A 162 2.33 8.68 8.80
CA ILE A 162 1.51 7.49 9.03
C ILE A 162 0.12 7.96 9.45
N TYR A 163 -0.89 7.64 8.67
CA TYR A 163 -2.28 7.89 9.05
C TYR A 163 -2.86 6.66 9.74
N LYS A 164 -3.59 6.88 10.82
CA LYS A 164 -4.51 5.90 11.43
C LYS A 164 -5.92 6.30 11.04
N LEU A 165 -6.59 5.49 10.23
CA LEU A 165 -7.96 5.72 9.76
C LEU A 165 -8.91 4.66 10.32
N ARG A 166 -10.19 4.99 10.47
CA ARG A 166 -11.23 3.99 10.76
C ARG A 166 -11.53 3.17 9.51
N GLN A 167 -11.65 1.84 9.64
CA GLN A 167 -12.07 1.00 8.52
C GLN A 167 -13.53 1.20 8.11
N GLU A 168 -14.37 1.74 9.01
CA GLU A 168 -15.79 1.98 8.73
C GLU A 168 -15.98 2.95 7.56
N ASP A 169 -15.28 4.08 7.60
CA ASP A 169 -15.51 5.23 6.71
C ASP A 169 -14.22 5.95 6.24
N LEU A 170 -13.05 5.41 6.55
CA LEU A 170 -11.73 6.02 6.31
C LEU A 170 -11.54 7.40 6.97
N SER A 171 -12.32 7.72 8.01
CA SER A 171 -12.11 8.94 8.79
C SER A 171 -10.78 8.90 9.53
N GLU A 172 -10.08 10.04 9.53
CA GLU A 172 -8.83 10.21 10.25
C GLU A 172 -9.04 10.15 11.77
N VAL A 173 -8.32 9.26 12.43
CA VAL A 173 -8.22 9.20 13.89
C VAL A 173 -7.00 9.98 14.35
N GLU A 174 -5.87 9.75 13.67
CA GLU A 174 -4.58 10.36 14.01
C GLU A 174 -3.64 10.35 12.80
N ALA A 175 -2.71 11.31 12.77
CA ALA A 175 -1.68 11.41 11.74
C ALA A 175 -0.32 11.69 12.41
N PHE A 176 0.66 10.84 12.13
CA PHE A 176 2.01 10.92 12.68
C PHE A 176 2.98 11.36 11.59
N SER A 177 3.31 12.65 11.55
CA SER A 177 4.20 13.23 10.53
C SER A 177 5.64 13.34 11.01
N PHE A 178 6.57 12.90 10.16
CA PHE A 178 7.99 12.85 10.44
C PHE A 178 8.80 13.55 9.34
N LYS A 179 9.83 14.28 9.75
CA LYS A 179 10.78 14.93 8.84
C LYS A 179 12.16 14.94 9.49
N GLN A 180 13.22 14.92 8.66
CA GLN A 180 14.61 14.99 9.14
C GLN A 180 14.96 13.88 10.15
N THR A 181 14.40 12.67 9.97
CA THR A 181 14.68 11.52 10.85
C THR A 181 15.74 10.59 10.24
N GLN A 182 16.14 9.56 10.98
CA GLN A 182 17.12 8.57 10.52
C GLN A 182 16.56 7.57 9.48
N ILE A 183 15.25 7.63 9.23
CA ILE A 183 14.51 6.94 8.17
C ILE A 183 13.67 7.97 7.41
N GLY A 184 13.28 7.68 6.17
CA GLY A 184 12.38 8.51 5.40
C GLY A 184 11.78 7.74 4.23
N SER A 185 10.91 8.42 3.48
CA SER A 185 10.06 7.82 2.45
C SER A 185 9.53 6.44 2.88
N VAL A 186 8.96 6.42 4.09
CA VAL A 186 8.41 5.20 4.67
C VAL A 186 7.27 4.71 3.78
N THR A 187 7.31 3.42 3.46
CA THR A 187 6.37 2.78 2.55
C THR A 187 5.34 1.94 3.29
N VAL A 188 5.58 1.60 4.56
CA VAL A 188 4.63 0.84 5.38
C VAL A 188 4.79 1.20 6.86
N GLY A 189 3.68 1.29 7.57
CA GLY A 189 3.61 1.35 9.02
C GLY A 189 2.78 0.17 9.54
N VAL A 190 3.35 -0.63 10.43
CA VAL A 190 2.69 -1.80 11.02
C VAL A 190 2.58 -1.62 12.53
N PRO A 191 1.37 -1.45 13.08
CA PRO A 191 1.17 -1.38 14.53
C PRO A 191 1.45 -2.76 15.17
N HIS A 192 2.12 -2.76 16.31
CA HIS A 192 2.25 -3.93 17.14
C HIS A 192 2.46 -3.50 18.60
N LYS A 193 1.47 -3.80 19.45
CA LYS A 193 1.43 -3.33 20.85
C LYS A 193 1.45 -1.80 20.86
N GLU A 194 2.35 -1.19 21.64
CA GLU A 194 2.44 0.26 21.81
C GLU A 194 3.36 0.94 20.77
N LYS A 195 3.68 0.25 19.67
CA LYS A 195 4.61 0.74 18.64
C LYS A 195 4.04 0.63 17.24
N VAL A 196 4.53 1.47 16.36
CA VAL A 196 4.40 1.31 14.90
C VAL A 196 5.78 1.06 14.33
N TRP A 197 5.95 -0.06 13.64
CA TRP A 197 7.17 -0.44 12.92
C TRP A 197 7.12 0.08 11.49
N LEU A 198 8.23 0.64 11.02
CA LEU A 198 8.32 1.37 9.76
C LEU A 198 9.27 0.67 8.79
N GLY A 199 8.79 0.44 7.57
CA GLY A 199 9.59 0.00 6.43
C GLY A 199 9.80 1.13 5.43
N THR A 200 10.91 1.09 4.69
CA THR A 200 11.21 2.04 3.61
C THR A 200 11.77 1.29 2.40
N PHE A 201 11.51 1.78 1.20
CA PHE A 201 12.04 1.18 -0.04
C PHE A 201 13.55 1.43 -0.19
N MET A 202 14.10 2.46 0.47
CA MET A 202 15.51 2.84 0.40
C MET A 202 16.08 3.07 1.79
N GLY A 203 16.49 1.97 2.40
CA GLY A 203 17.10 1.95 3.73
C GLY A 203 17.79 0.62 4.03
N ASN A 204 18.43 0.56 5.20
CA ASN A 204 19.17 -0.62 5.68
C ASN A 204 18.86 -0.93 7.15
N ARG A 205 17.75 -0.39 7.64
CA ARG A 205 17.27 -0.49 9.01
C ARG A 205 15.76 -0.37 9.03
N ILE A 206 15.16 -0.93 10.07
CA ILE A 206 13.76 -0.76 10.42
C ILE A 206 13.71 0.27 11.55
N ALA A 207 12.73 1.16 11.51
CA ALA A 207 12.49 2.13 12.59
C ALA A 207 11.17 1.83 13.29
N SER A 208 10.96 2.44 14.46
CA SER A 208 9.66 2.42 15.12
C SER A 208 9.45 3.69 15.95
N PHE A 209 8.21 4.07 16.17
CA PHE A 209 7.83 5.06 17.19
C PHE A 209 6.80 4.47 18.16
N ASN A 210 6.71 5.04 19.36
CA ASN A 210 5.70 4.64 20.34
C ASN A 210 4.41 5.45 20.14
N LEU A 211 3.26 4.80 20.28
CA LEU A 211 1.95 5.47 20.22
C LEU A 211 1.65 6.31 21.47
N ASN A 212 2.23 5.91 22.60
CA ASN A 212 2.13 6.64 23.87
C ASN A 212 3.43 7.44 24.04
N GLN A 213 3.51 8.63 23.45
CA GLN A 213 4.50 9.63 23.87
C GLN A 213 3.77 10.73 24.64
N GLU A 214 3.93 10.71 25.97
CA GLU A 214 3.83 11.93 26.78
C GLU A 214 4.97 12.90 26.45
#